data_AF-U9URJ1-F1
#
_entry.id   AF-U9URJ1-F1
#
_cell.length_a   1.000
_cell.length_b   1.000
_cell.length_c   1.000
_cell.angle_alpha   90.00
_cell.angle_beta   90.00
_cell.angle_gamma   90.00
#
_symmetry.space_group_name_H-M   'P 1'
#
loop_
_entity.id
_entity.type
_entity.pdbx_description
1 polymer ?
#
loop_
_entity_poly.entity_id
_entity_poly.type
_entity_poly.pdbx_seq_one_letter_code
_entity_poly.pdbx_strand_id
1 'polypeptide(L)'
;MYNLANCYRIGEGTEKNLEKAFYWYQKAAENGVKEAMFSLAYSYYNEEGTEKNLETAFYWFQKAAENAAERDHIKAMYYLASCYENGEGTEQNLENAFYLYQKAAENGDEEAMFNLANCYYFGEGTEKQFEKAFHWFQKAAKNGVKESMFSLAHRYYNGKGTEKNLEKAFHWYQKAVENGYEKAMNNLALCYRKGEGTEKNLEKAFYWYQEAVENGVKEAFFNLGTCYRNGEGTEKNLKKAFYWFQKAAEYDYISAMFNLAAIYANGEGTEKNLEKAFYWYQKAAENGVKEAMDCVADSYENGEGTEKNLEKAFYWYQKAAENGNKNAMNNLAICYENGEGTEKNLEKAFHWYQKAAENDYTNAMFNLANSYYYGEGTEKNLEKAFHWYQKAAEKDHINAMNSLAICYENGEGTEKNLEKAFYWHQKLAELVPTM
;
A
#
# COMPACT_ATOMS: atom_id res chain seq x y z
N MET A 1 -28.65 -26.61 36.77
CA MET A 1 -28.09 -25.25 36.89
C MET A 1 -27.70 -24.71 35.53
N TYR A 2 -26.79 -25.37 34.79
CA TYR A 2 -26.40 -24.97 33.44
C TYR A 2 -27.56 -24.81 32.43
N ASN A 3 -28.45 -25.79 32.31
CA ASN A 3 -29.60 -25.67 31.39
C ASN A 3 -30.54 -24.51 31.76
N LEU A 4 -30.71 -24.22 33.06
CA LEU A 4 -31.50 -23.09 33.52
C LEU A 4 -30.83 -21.76 33.14
N ALA A 5 -29.49 -21.68 33.22
CA ALA A 5 -28.73 -20.54 32.75
C ALA A 5 -28.93 -20.31 31.25
N ASN A 6 -28.89 -21.38 30.44
CA ASN A 6 -29.16 -21.30 29.00
C ASN A 6 -30.57 -20.77 28.70
N CYS A 7 -31.60 -21.25 29.42
CA CYS A 7 -32.96 -20.73 29.28
C CYS A 7 -33.03 -19.23 29.54
N TYR A 8 -32.39 -18.72 30.61
CA TYR A 8 -32.31 -17.28 30.88
C TYR A 8 -31.52 -16.51 29.83
N ARG A 9 -30.43 -17.08 29.29
CA ARG A 9 -29.59 -16.41 28.29
C ARG A 9 -30.32 -16.18 26.97
N ILE A 10 -31.10 -17.17 26.52
CA ILE A 10 -31.80 -17.12 25.22
C ILE A 10 -33.29 -16.75 25.33
N GLY A 11 -33.85 -16.74 26.54
CA GLY A 11 -35.28 -16.46 26.77
C GLY A 11 -36.20 -17.63 26.41
N GLU A 12 -35.72 -18.87 26.47
CA GLU A 12 -36.54 -20.04 26.20
C GLU A 12 -37.27 -20.49 27.47
N GLY A 13 -38.60 -20.39 27.49
CA GLY A 13 -39.42 -20.73 28.66
C GLY A 13 -39.32 -19.74 29.83
N THR A 14 -38.61 -18.63 29.66
CA THR A 14 -38.46 -17.51 30.61
C THR A 14 -38.20 -16.20 29.84
N GLU A 15 -38.39 -15.04 30.47
CA GLU A 15 -37.85 -13.80 29.93
C GLU A 15 -36.31 -13.86 29.87
N LYS A 16 -35.72 -13.33 28.78
CA LYS A 16 -34.27 -13.21 28.62
C LYS A 16 -33.70 -12.34 29.74
N ASN A 17 -32.74 -12.89 30.49
CA ASN A 17 -32.11 -12.18 31.60
C ASN A 17 -30.65 -12.64 31.75
N LEU A 18 -29.71 -11.80 31.29
CA LEU A 18 -28.30 -12.14 31.26
C LEU A 18 -27.67 -12.19 32.66
N GLU A 19 -28.10 -11.34 33.60
CA GLU A 19 -27.62 -11.38 35.00
C GLU A 19 -28.00 -12.70 35.69
N LYS A 20 -29.23 -13.16 35.49
CA LYS A 20 -29.68 -14.47 36.00
C LYS A 20 -28.97 -15.62 35.30
N ALA A 21 -28.74 -15.52 33.99
CA ALA A 21 -27.97 -16.51 33.25
C ALA A 21 -26.54 -16.61 33.83
N PHE A 22 -25.86 -15.47 33.99
CA PHE A 22 -24.56 -15.36 34.61
C PHE A 22 -24.53 -15.96 36.01
N TYR A 23 -25.48 -15.60 36.89
CA TYR A 23 -25.59 -16.17 38.24
C TYR A 23 -25.64 -17.70 38.22
N TRP A 24 -26.45 -18.29 37.34
CA TRP A 24 -26.58 -19.74 37.24
C TRP A 24 -25.38 -20.41 36.56
N TYR A 25 -24.71 -19.75 35.61
CA TYR A 25 -23.43 -20.21 35.05
C TYR A 25 -22.35 -20.23 36.12
N GLN A 26 -22.23 -19.16 36.91
CA GLN A 26 -21.29 -19.07 38.02
C GLN A 26 -21.52 -20.19 39.03
N LYS A 27 -22.75 -20.36 39.50
CA LYS A 27 -23.09 -21.44 40.43
C LYS A 27 -22.80 -22.82 39.84
N ALA A 28 -23.11 -23.05 38.57
CA ALA A 28 -22.84 -24.33 37.92
C ALA A 28 -21.33 -24.60 37.83
N ALA A 29 -20.54 -23.62 37.37
CA ALA A 29 -19.09 -23.76 37.21
C ALA A 29 -18.37 -23.95 38.55
N GLU A 30 -18.76 -23.21 39.59
CA GLU A 30 -18.26 -23.37 40.97
C GLU A 30 -18.55 -24.77 41.54
N ASN A 31 -19.64 -25.41 41.10
CA ASN A 31 -19.98 -26.80 41.46
C ASN A 31 -19.36 -27.84 40.51
N GLY A 32 -18.42 -27.45 39.65
CA GLY A 32 -17.69 -28.36 38.77
C GLY A 32 -18.45 -28.78 37.50
N VAL A 33 -19.56 -28.12 37.15
CA VAL A 33 -20.26 -28.36 35.89
C VAL A 33 -19.42 -27.81 34.74
N LYS A 34 -18.83 -28.71 33.95
CA LYS A 34 -17.81 -28.39 32.94
C LYS A 34 -18.37 -27.54 31.80
N GLU A 35 -19.60 -27.83 31.38
CA GLU A 35 -20.32 -27.13 30.32
C GLU A 35 -20.58 -25.66 30.68
N ALA A 36 -20.66 -25.34 31.98
CA ALA A 36 -20.87 -23.97 32.44
C ALA A 36 -19.59 -23.12 32.44
N MET A 37 -18.40 -23.75 32.46
CA MET A 37 -17.13 -23.03 32.59
C MET A 37 -16.86 -22.12 31.38
N PHE A 38 -17.11 -22.62 30.16
CA PHE A 38 -16.98 -21.81 28.95
C PHE A 38 -17.96 -20.64 28.94
N SER A 39 -19.24 -20.90 29.28
CA SER A 39 -20.27 -19.86 29.26
C SER A 39 -20.00 -18.77 30.30
N LEU A 40 -19.48 -19.15 31.47
CA LEU A 40 -19.04 -18.21 32.49
C LEU A 40 -17.85 -17.36 32.01
N ALA A 41 -16.82 -18.00 31.44
CA ALA A 41 -15.67 -17.31 30.87
C ALA A 41 -16.08 -16.30 29.79
N TYR A 42 -16.96 -16.74 28.88
CA TYR A 42 -17.50 -15.92 27.80
C TYR A 42 -18.29 -14.72 28.34
N SER A 43 -19.05 -14.89 29.42
CA SER A 43 -19.80 -13.81 30.06
C SER A 43 -18.87 -12.74 30.62
N TYR A 44 -17.78 -13.13 31.30
CA TYR A 44 -16.75 -12.20 31.77
C TYR A 44 -15.98 -11.55 30.63
N TYR A 45 -15.77 -12.25 29.52
CA TYR A 45 -15.01 -11.73 28.38
C TYR A 45 -15.78 -10.65 27.59
N ASN A 46 -17.10 -10.85 27.40
CA ASN A 46 -17.97 -10.02 26.58
C ASN A 46 -18.94 -9.11 27.36
N GLU A 47 -18.82 -9.04 28.69
CA GLU A 47 -19.70 -8.24 29.55
C GLU A 47 -21.19 -8.70 29.49
N GLU A 48 -21.44 -10.01 29.40
CA GLU A 48 -22.81 -10.55 29.39
C GLU A 48 -23.33 -10.79 30.82
N GLY A 49 -24.13 -9.85 31.33
CA GLY A 49 -24.76 -9.98 32.65
C GLY A 49 -23.81 -9.83 33.84
N THR A 50 -22.57 -9.40 33.59
CA THR A 50 -21.53 -9.06 34.58
C THR A 50 -20.60 -8.01 33.96
N GLU A 51 -19.85 -7.28 34.80
CA GLU A 51 -18.73 -6.44 34.34
C GLU A 51 -17.63 -7.30 33.68
N LYS A 52 -16.95 -6.73 32.68
CA LYS A 52 -15.84 -7.37 31.98
C LYS A 52 -14.68 -7.66 32.94
N ASN A 53 -14.20 -8.91 32.97
CA ASN A 53 -13.05 -9.31 33.79
C ASN A 53 -12.18 -10.32 33.04
N LEU A 54 -11.13 -9.84 32.39
CA LEU A 54 -10.29 -10.65 31.50
C LEU A 54 -9.46 -11.70 32.24
N GLU A 55 -8.96 -11.40 33.44
CA GLU A 55 -8.20 -12.38 34.26
C GLU A 55 -9.10 -13.56 34.67
N THR A 56 -10.34 -13.25 35.09
CA THR A 56 -11.31 -14.27 35.48
C THR A 56 -11.82 -15.05 34.25
N ALA A 57 -12.03 -14.37 33.12
CA ALA A 57 -12.35 -15.01 31.85
C ALA A 57 -11.24 -15.99 31.43
N PHE A 58 -9.99 -15.54 31.45
CA PHE A 58 -8.82 -16.36 31.13
C PHE A 58 -8.75 -17.62 32.02
N TYR A 59 -8.88 -17.46 33.33
CA TYR A 59 -8.92 -18.57 34.28
C TYR A 59 -9.99 -19.62 33.91
N TRP A 60 -11.22 -19.17 33.63
CA TRP A 60 -12.31 -20.08 33.30
C TRP A 60 -12.19 -20.67 31.89
N PHE A 61 -11.61 -19.95 30.91
CA PHE A 61 -11.27 -20.51 29.60
C PHE A 61 -10.21 -21.60 29.74
N GLN A 62 -9.18 -21.40 30.56
CA GLN A 62 -8.19 -22.43 30.85
C GLN A 62 -8.84 -23.68 31.45
N LYS A 63 -9.74 -23.51 32.44
CA LYS A 63 -10.49 -24.62 33.02
C LYS A 63 -11.43 -25.29 32.02
N ALA A 64 -12.08 -24.55 31.14
CA ALA A 64 -12.93 -25.11 30.10
C ALA A 64 -12.10 -25.87 29.05
N ALA A 65 -10.92 -25.37 28.67
CA ALA A 65 -10.02 -26.00 27.71
C ALA A 65 -9.28 -27.24 28.25
N GLU A 66 -9.23 -27.45 29.56
CA GLU A 66 -8.75 -28.70 30.20
C GLU A 66 -9.79 -29.84 30.12
N ASN A 67 -11.05 -29.53 29.78
CA ASN A 67 -12.19 -30.44 29.92
C ASN A 67 -12.77 -30.91 28.58
N ALA A 68 -12.78 -32.21 28.30
CA ALA A 68 -13.19 -32.80 27.00
C ALA A 68 -14.71 -32.76 26.62
N ALA A 69 -15.47 -31.73 27.01
CA ALA A 69 -16.83 -31.55 26.50
C ALA A 69 -16.78 -31.05 25.04
N GLU A 70 -16.97 -31.94 24.07
CA GLU A 70 -16.49 -31.79 22.68
C GLU A 70 -16.62 -30.38 22.09
N ARG A 71 -17.82 -29.77 22.04
CA ARG A 71 -18.02 -28.47 21.36
C ARG A 71 -17.54 -27.26 22.18
N ASP A 72 -17.86 -27.19 23.46
CA ASP A 72 -17.53 -26.04 24.31
C ASP A 72 -16.05 -26.00 24.68
N HIS A 73 -15.42 -27.18 24.74
CA HIS A 73 -13.97 -27.35 24.89
C HIS A 73 -13.19 -26.73 23.72
N ILE A 74 -13.64 -27.00 22.48
CA ILE A 74 -12.99 -26.48 21.26
C ILE A 74 -13.07 -24.94 21.23
N LYS A 75 -14.24 -24.38 21.54
CA LYS A 75 -14.40 -22.92 21.64
C LYS A 75 -13.56 -22.33 22.76
N ALA A 76 -13.48 -23.00 23.91
CA ALA A 76 -12.61 -22.54 25.00
C ALA A 76 -11.14 -22.50 24.59
N MET A 77 -10.66 -23.49 23.81
CA MET A 77 -9.29 -23.46 23.25
C MET A 77 -9.09 -22.26 22.32
N TYR A 78 -10.04 -21.96 21.44
CA TYR A 78 -9.98 -20.78 20.57
C TYR A 78 -9.89 -19.47 21.37
N TYR A 79 -10.78 -19.25 22.32
CA TYR A 79 -10.76 -18.01 23.13
C TYR A 79 -9.51 -17.93 24.01
N LEU A 80 -9.06 -19.04 24.58
CA LEU A 80 -7.81 -19.08 25.34
C LEU A 80 -6.59 -18.74 24.46
N ALA A 81 -6.57 -19.22 23.22
CA ALA A 81 -5.54 -18.86 22.24
C ALA A 81 -5.54 -17.36 21.96
N SER A 82 -6.73 -16.77 21.76
CA SER A 82 -6.89 -15.33 21.55
C SER A 82 -6.44 -14.50 22.76
N CYS A 83 -6.70 -14.97 23.98
CA CYS A 83 -6.18 -14.34 25.19
C CYS A 83 -4.64 -14.34 25.23
N TYR A 84 -4.00 -15.47 24.90
CA TYR A 84 -2.54 -15.54 24.82
C TYR A 84 -1.97 -14.69 23.67
N GLU A 85 -2.64 -14.64 22.52
CA GLU A 85 -2.23 -13.83 21.37
C GLU A 85 -2.21 -12.34 21.69
N ASN A 86 -3.24 -11.86 22.40
CA ASN A 86 -3.42 -10.43 22.69
C ASN A 86 -2.93 -10.00 24.08
N GLY A 87 -2.52 -10.94 24.93
CA GLY A 87 -2.17 -10.66 26.34
C GLY A 87 -3.38 -10.22 27.18
N GLU A 88 -4.55 -10.78 26.89
CA GLU A 88 -5.79 -10.44 27.60
C GLU A 88 -5.98 -11.34 28.83
N GLY A 89 -5.88 -10.77 30.03
CA GLY A 89 -6.00 -11.52 31.28
C GLY A 89 -4.78 -12.39 31.62
N THR A 90 -3.73 -12.33 30.81
CA THR A 90 -2.43 -13.02 30.96
C THR A 90 -1.34 -12.25 30.22
N GLU A 91 -0.06 -12.58 30.43
CA GLU A 91 1.01 -12.13 29.53
C GLU A 91 0.86 -12.72 28.12
N GLN A 92 1.24 -11.93 27.10
CA GLN A 92 1.23 -12.37 25.71
C GLN A 92 2.17 -13.57 25.51
N ASN A 93 1.67 -14.61 24.85
CA ASN A 93 2.43 -15.81 24.54
C ASN A 93 1.99 -16.42 23.20
N LEU A 94 2.71 -16.08 22.13
CA LEU A 94 2.35 -16.51 20.78
C LEU A 94 2.52 -18.03 20.56
N GLU A 95 3.44 -18.69 21.27
CA GLU A 95 3.64 -20.15 21.16
C GLU A 95 2.43 -20.91 21.72
N ASN A 96 1.91 -20.49 22.87
CA ASN A 96 0.69 -21.05 23.45
C ASN A 96 -0.54 -20.74 22.60
N ALA A 97 -0.64 -19.52 22.06
CA ALA A 97 -1.69 -19.16 21.13
C ALA A 97 -1.69 -20.08 19.90
N PHE A 98 -0.53 -20.24 19.26
CA PHE A 98 -0.35 -21.14 18.12
C PHE A 98 -0.76 -22.57 18.46
N TYR A 99 -0.29 -23.11 19.59
CA TYR A 99 -0.61 -24.46 20.02
C TYR A 99 -2.12 -24.69 20.21
N LEU A 100 -2.81 -23.74 20.82
CA LEU A 100 -4.25 -23.83 21.09
C LEU A 100 -5.08 -23.61 19.82
N TYR A 101 -4.70 -22.65 18.97
CA TYR A 101 -5.31 -22.50 17.64
C TYR A 101 -5.14 -23.77 16.80
N GLN A 102 -3.96 -24.39 16.84
CA GLN A 102 -3.72 -25.65 16.14
C GLN A 102 -4.68 -26.74 16.61
N LYS A 103 -4.79 -26.95 17.93
CA LYS A 103 -5.71 -27.93 18.51
C LYS A 103 -7.16 -27.64 18.16
N ALA A 104 -7.63 -26.40 18.30
CA ALA A 104 -9.00 -26.03 18.00
C ALA A 104 -9.32 -26.23 16.50
N ALA A 105 -8.43 -25.81 15.61
CA ALA A 105 -8.58 -25.97 14.16
C ALA A 105 -8.58 -27.45 13.73
N GLU A 106 -7.72 -28.29 14.30
CA GLU A 106 -7.69 -29.73 14.05
C GLU A 106 -8.97 -30.44 14.51
N ASN A 107 -9.66 -29.88 15.50
CA ASN A 107 -10.96 -30.36 15.99
C ASN A 107 -12.16 -29.66 15.32
N GLY A 108 -11.95 -28.85 14.28
CA GLY A 108 -13.02 -28.31 13.43
C GLY A 108 -13.48 -26.91 13.78
N ASP A 109 -12.80 -26.18 14.67
CA ASP A 109 -13.11 -24.77 14.91
C ASP A 109 -12.73 -23.91 13.69
N GLU A 110 -13.73 -23.31 13.07
CA GLU A 110 -13.57 -22.59 11.81
C GLU A 110 -12.75 -21.30 11.96
N GLU A 111 -12.95 -20.57 13.07
CA GLU A 111 -12.21 -19.34 13.37
C GLU A 111 -10.76 -19.65 13.74
N ALA A 112 -10.51 -20.72 14.49
CA ALA A 112 -9.16 -21.18 14.77
C ALA A 112 -8.42 -21.63 13.49
N MET A 113 -9.12 -22.17 12.48
CA MET A 113 -8.47 -22.48 11.19
C MET A 113 -7.95 -21.20 10.51
N PHE A 114 -8.70 -20.10 10.56
CA PHE A 114 -8.25 -18.82 10.04
C PHE A 114 -7.05 -18.27 10.83
N ASN A 115 -7.11 -18.27 12.16
CA ASN A 115 -6.03 -17.74 12.98
C ASN A 115 -4.77 -18.62 12.89
N LEU A 116 -4.90 -19.94 12.83
CA LEU A 116 -3.78 -20.84 12.56
C LEU A 116 -3.13 -20.56 11.19
N ALA A 117 -3.93 -20.24 10.18
CA ALA A 117 -3.41 -19.84 8.88
C ALA A 117 -2.61 -18.52 8.98
N ASN A 118 -3.09 -17.55 9.77
CA ASN A 118 -2.35 -16.32 10.06
C ASN A 118 -1.04 -16.61 10.80
N CYS A 119 -1.04 -17.48 11.81
CA CYS A 119 0.18 -17.88 12.52
C CYS A 119 1.25 -18.40 11.55
N TYR A 120 0.89 -19.32 10.65
CA TYR A 120 1.82 -19.82 9.62
C TYR A 120 2.22 -18.77 8.59
N TYR A 121 1.35 -17.80 8.29
CA TYR A 121 1.62 -16.77 7.30
C TYR A 121 2.58 -15.69 7.82
N PHE A 122 2.36 -15.21 9.04
CA PHE A 122 3.16 -14.17 9.68
C PHE A 122 4.35 -14.73 10.49
N GLY A 123 4.33 -16.02 10.82
CA GLY A 123 5.32 -16.65 11.69
C GLY A 123 5.10 -16.30 13.16
N GLU A 124 3.84 -16.24 13.59
CA GLU A 124 3.46 -15.91 14.96
C GLU A 124 3.37 -17.20 15.78
N GLY A 125 4.24 -17.34 16.78
CA GLY A 125 4.34 -18.57 17.59
C GLY A 125 4.89 -19.80 16.85
N THR A 126 5.28 -19.64 15.58
CA THR A 126 5.81 -20.70 14.72
C THR A 126 6.64 -20.12 13.58
N GLU A 127 7.33 -20.97 12.82
CA GLU A 127 8.03 -20.54 11.60
C GLU A 127 7.07 -20.31 10.43
N LYS A 128 7.38 -19.30 9.60
CA LYS A 128 6.61 -18.97 8.38
C LYS A 128 6.56 -20.16 7.42
N GLN A 129 5.35 -20.63 7.13
CA GLN A 129 5.09 -21.78 6.25
C GLN A 129 3.90 -21.48 5.34
N PHE A 130 4.15 -20.83 4.19
CA PHE A 130 3.08 -20.33 3.33
C PHE A 130 2.16 -21.43 2.76
N GLU A 131 2.68 -22.63 2.50
CA GLU A 131 1.86 -23.76 2.02
C GLU A 131 0.89 -24.25 3.10
N LYS A 132 1.33 -24.30 4.37
CA LYS A 132 0.44 -24.63 5.51
C LYS A 132 -0.58 -23.54 5.75
N ALA A 133 -0.17 -22.27 5.68
CA ALA A 133 -1.09 -21.13 5.75
C ALA A 133 -2.17 -21.23 4.66
N PHE A 134 -1.77 -21.48 3.41
CA PHE A 134 -2.69 -21.67 2.29
C PHE A 134 -3.67 -22.82 2.53
N HIS A 135 -3.19 -23.97 3.01
CA HIS A 135 -4.03 -25.12 3.35
C HIS A 135 -5.11 -24.78 4.37
N TRP A 136 -4.75 -24.09 5.45
CA TRP A 136 -5.70 -23.70 6.50
C TRP A 136 -6.66 -22.59 6.07
N PHE A 137 -6.19 -21.57 5.34
CA PHE A 137 -7.10 -20.60 4.70
C PHE A 137 -8.09 -21.29 3.79
N GLN A 138 -7.66 -22.29 3.01
CA GLN A 138 -8.56 -23.04 2.14
C GLN A 138 -9.60 -23.83 2.92
N LYS A 139 -9.22 -24.49 4.03
CA LYS A 139 -10.17 -25.20 4.90
C LYS A 139 -11.18 -24.23 5.52
N ALA A 140 -10.72 -23.13 6.11
CA ALA A 140 -11.59 -22.14 6.73
C ALA A 140 -12.56 -21.51 5.71
N ALA A 141 -12.06 -21.13 4.54
CA ALA A 141 -12.89 -20.57 3.46
C ALA A 141 -13.97 -21.55 2.97
N LYS A 142 -13.67 -22.86 2.89
CA LYS A 142 -14.65 -23.90 2.54
C LYS A 142 -15.73 -24.09 3.60
N ASN A 143 -15.47 -23.75 4.86
CA ASN A 143 -16.44 -23.80 5.94
C ASN A 143 -17.23 -22.49 6.13
N GLY A 144 -16.97 -21.46 5.31
CA GLY A 144 -17.77 -20.22 5.33
C GLY A 144 -17.08 -19.02 5.98
N VAL A 145 -15.85 -19.16 6.49
CA VAL A 145 -15.11 -18.05 7.11
C VAL A 145 -14.76 -17.01 6.04
N LYS A 146 -15.44 -15.88 6.08
CA LYS A 146 -15.41 -14.85 5.02
C LYS A 146 -14.06 -14.14 4.92
N GLU A 147 -13.38 -13.95 6.05
CA GLU A 147 -12.00 -13.45 6.17
C GLU A 147 -11.02 -14.39 5.47
N SER A 148 -11.26 -15.71 5.58
CA SER A 148 -10.47 -16.73 4.91
C SER A 148 -10.74 -16.80 3.42
N MET A 149 -11.98 -16.59 2.97
CA MET A 149 -12.28 -16.49 1.52
C MET A 149 -11.47 -15.35 0.88
N PHE A 150 -11.46 -14.19 1.53
CA PHE A 150 -10.66 -13.05 1.08
C PHE A 150 -9.15 -13.33 1.11
N SER A 151 -8.66 -13.93 2.20
CA SER A 151 -7.25 -14.26 2.35
C SER A 151 -6.78 -15.28 1.32
N LEU A 152 -7.61 -16.30 1.05
CA LEU A 152 -7.39 -17.30 0.03
C LEU A 152 -7.37 -16.71 -1.37
N ALA A 153 -8.28 -15.77 -1.67
CA ALA A 153 -8.26 -15.02 -2.93
C ALA A 153 -6.93 -14.28 -3.12
N HIS A 154 -6.43 -13.62 -2.07
CA HIS A 154 -5.12 -12.96 -2.08
C HIS A 154 -3.97 -13.94 -2.33
N ARG A 155 -4.00 -15.15 -1.74
CA ARG A 155 -2.97 -16.17 -1.97
C ARG A 155 -2.94 -16.65 -3.43
N TYR A 156 -4.11 -16.86 -4.03
CA TYR A 156 -4.19 -17.17 -5.45
C TYR A 156 -3.76 -16.00 -6.34
N TYR A 157 -4.09 -14.77 -5.95
CA TYR A 157 -3.73 -13.57 -6.71
C TYR A 157 -2.22 -13.34 -6.78
N ASN A 158 -1.51 -13.55 -5.66
CA ASN A 158 -0.07 -13.30 -5.54
C ASN A 158 0.81 -14.55 -5.71
N GLY A 159 0.24 -15.76 -5.71
CA GLY A 159 0.99 -17.02 -5.80
C GLY A 159 1.80 -17.34 -4.54
N LYS A 160 1.35 -16.91 -3.35
CA LYS A 160 2.06 -17.11 -2.09
C LYS A 160 1.53 -18.34 -1.37
N GLY A 161 2.34 -19.40 -1.29
CA GLY A 161 1.95 -20.70 -0.71
C GLY A 161 1.13 -21.58 -1.66
N THR A 162 0.93 -21.14 -2.90
CA THR A 162 0.26 -21.87 -3.99
C THR A 162 0.68 -21.28 -5.33
N GLU A 163 0.36 -21.92 -6.45
CA GLU A 163 0.56 -21.33 -7.78
C GLU A 163 -0.38 -20.14 -7.99
N LYS A 164 0.12 -19.07 -8.62
CA LYS A 164 -0.68 -17.90 -8.98
C LYS A 164 -1.82 -18.31 -9.92
N ASN A 165 -3.06 -18.00 -9.55
CA ASN A 165 -4.24 -18.33 -10.33
C ASN A 165 -5.29 -17.21 -10.20
N LEU A 166 -5.37 -16.34 -11.20
CA LEU A 166 -6.24 -15.17 -11.15
C LEU A 166 -7.73 -15.52 -11.21
N GLU A 167 -8.12 -16.59 -11.93
CA GLU A 167 -9.52 -17.05 -12.00
C GLU A 167 -10.03 -17.52 -10.63
N LYS A 168 -9.21 -18.30 -9.90
CA LYS A 168 -9.54 -18.71 -8.52
C LYS A 168 -9.51 -17.53 -7.57
N ALA A 169 -8.60 -16.58 -7.75
CA ALA A 169 -8.60 -15.35 -6.95
C ALA A 169 -9.92 -14.57 -7.13
N PHE A 170 -10.32 -14.34 -8.37
CA PHE A 170 -11.59 -13.69 -8.70
C PHE A 170 -12.79 -14.43 -8.09
N HIS A 171 -12.85 -15.76 -8.26
CA HIS A 171 -13.90 -16.59 -7.69
C HIS A 171 -14.01 -16.42 -6.16
N TRP A 172 -12.90 -16.46 -5.44
CA TRP A 172 -12.90 -16.34 -3.98
C TRP A 172 -13.15 -14.91 -3.49
N TYR A 173 -12.73 -13.87 -4.22
CA TYR A 173 -13.16 -12.50 -3.93
C TYR A 173 -14.67 -12.36 -4.07
N GLN A 174 -15.26 -12.91 -5.13
CA GLN A 174 -16.71 -12.91 -5.31
C GLN A 174 -17.42 -13.64 -4.16
N LYS A 175 -16.93 -14.83 -3.78
CA LYS A 175 -17.48 -15.57 -2.64
C LYS A 175 -17.39 -14.81 -1.32
N ALA A 176 -16.29 -14.11 -1.07
CA ALA A 176 -16.13 -13.27 0.12
C ALA A 176 -17.18 -12.15 0.14
N VAL A 177 -17.43 -11.47 -0.99
CA VAL A 177 -18.50 -10.45 -1.11
C VAL A 177 -19.88 -11.08 -0.88
N GLU A 178 -20.17 -12.22 -1.51
CA GLU A 178 -21.45 -12.95 -1.34
C GLU A 178 -21.72 -13.35 0.13
N ASN A 179 -20.68 -13.53 0.94
CA ASN A 179 -20.75 -13.85 2.37
C ASN A 179 -20.62 -12.62 3.28
N GLY A 180 -20.76 -11.40 2.74
CA GLY A 180 -20.75 -10.17 3.53
C GLY A 180 -19.37 -9.79 4.06
N TYR A 181 -18.32 -9.95 3.24
CA TYR A 181 -17.00 -9.38 3.50
C TYR A 181 -16.73 -8.21 2.56
N GLU A 182 -17.00 -7.00 3.05
CA GLU A 182 -17.07 -5.76 2.27
C GLU A 182 -15.72 -5.38 1.67
N LYS A 183 -14.61 -5.63 2.39
CA LYS A 183 -13.25 -5.35 1.90
C LYS A 183 -12.90 -6.13 0.62
N ALA A 184 -13.60 -7.22 0.30
CA ALA A 184 -13.42 -7.93 -0.97
C ALA A 184 -13.96 -7.14 -2.18
N MET A 185 -14.93 -6.24 -2.00
CA MET A 185 -15.56 -5.47 -3.08
C MET A 185 -14.54 -4.65 -3.88
N ASN A 186 -13.60 -3.97 -3.19
CA ASN A 186 -12.54 -3.20 -3.84
C ASN A 186 -11.61 -4.06 -4.72
N ASN A 187 -11.31 -5.29 -4.28
CA ASN A 187 -10.46 -6.20 -5.03
C ASN A 187 -11.22 -6.86 -6.19
N LEU A 188 -12.50 -7.17 -6.00
CA LEU A 188 -13.38 -7.63 -7.06
C LEU A 188 -13.52 -6.57 -8.18
N ALA A 189 -13.69 -5.31 -7.79
CA ALA A 189 -13.69 -4.18 -8.72
C ALA A 189 -12.36 -4.06 -9.50
N LEU A 190 -11.23 -4.26 -8.82
CA LEU A 190 -9.91 -4.23 -9.45
C LEU A 190 -9.75 -5.35 -10.49
N CYS A 191 -10.21 -6.57 -10.19
CA CYS A 191 -10.23 -7.68 -11.14
C CYS A 191 -11.01 -7.31 -12.40
N TYR A 192 -12.22 -6.75 -12.27
CA TYR A 192 -13.00 -6.29 -13.42
C TYR A 192 -12.31 -5.14 -14.18
N ARG A 193 -11.70 -4.18 -13.48
CA ARG A 193 -11.04 -3.02 -14.11
C ARG A 193 -9.89 -3.44 -15.01
N LYS A 194 -9.13 -4.45 -14.59
CA LYS A 194 -7.95 -4.95 -15.30
C LYS A 194 -8.22 -6.15 -16.20
N GLY A 195 -9.34 -6.86 -16.03
CA GLY A 195 -9.58 -8.16 -16.66
C GLY A 195 -8.72 -9.27 -16.05
N GLU A 196 -8.44 -9.21 -14.75
CA GLU A 196 -7.63 -10.22 -14.05
C GLU A 196 -8.54 -11.32 -13.50
N GLY A 197 -8.45 -12.52 -14.07
CA GLY A 197 -9.26 -13.68 -13.66
C GLY A 197 -10.72 -13.64 -14.13
N THR A 198 -11.08 -12.63 -14.91
CA THR A 198 -12.40 -12.41 -15.52
C THR A 198 -12.25 -11.51 -16.74
N GLU A 199 -13.30 -11.34 -17.53
CA GLU A 199 -13.29 -10.38 -18.64
C GLU A 199 -13.24 -8.94 -18.12
N LYS A 200 -12.42 -8.09 -18.77
CA LYS A 200 -12.33 -6.67 -18.42
C LYS A 200 -13.69 -5.99 -18.59
N ASN A 201 -14.21 -5.41 -17.52
CA ASN A 201 -15.49 -4.72 -17.52
C ASN A 201 -15.44 -3.48 -16.62
N LEU A 202 -15.33 -2.30 -17.24
CA LEU A 202 -15.17 -1.05 -16.50
C LEU A 202 -16.46 -0.63 -15.78
N GLU A 203 -17.64 -0.93 -16.32
CA GLU A 203 -18.94 -0.61 -15.68
C GLU A 203 -19.12 -1.41 -14.38
N LYS A 204 -18.82 -2.72 -14.40
CA LYS A 204 -18.82 -3.54 -13.18
C LYS A 204 -17.75 -3.12 -12.20
N ALA A 205 -16.57 -2.71 -12.68
CA ALA A 205 -15.54 -2.17 -11.79
C ALA A 205 -16.03 -0.91 -11.07
N PHE A 206 -16.61 0.04 -11.81
CA PHE A 206 -17.19 1.25 -11.26
C PHE A 206 -18.29 0.94 -10.24
N TYR A 207 -19.24 0.05 -10.59
CA TYR A 207 -20.29 -0.40 -9.68
C TYR A 207 -19.72 -0.92 -8.36
N TRP A 208 -18.77 -1.86 -8.40
CA TRP A 208 -18.23 -2.46 -7.19
C TRP A 208 -17.36 -1.49 -6.37
N TYR A 209 -16.69 -0.51 -7.00
CA TYR A 209 -16.04 0.56 -6.25
C TYR A 209 -17.05 1.46 -5.54
N GLN A 210 -18.20 1.75 -6.15
CA GLN A 210 -19.27 2.52 -5.51
C GLN A 210 -19.86 1.76 -4.32
N GLU A 211 -20.22 0.49 -4.50
CA GLU A 211 -20.71 -0.38 -3.42
C GLU A 211 -19.71 -0.48 -2.26
N ALA A 212 -18.41 -0.63 -2.57
CA ALA A 212 -17.36 -0.67 -1.56
C ALA A 212 -17.33 0.62 -0.72
N VAL A 213 -17.45 1.77 -1.38
CA VAL A 213 -17.51 3.08 -0.72
C VAL A 213 -18.75 3.22 0.16
N GLU A 214 -19.92 2.81 -0.32
CA GLU A 214 -21.17 2.84 0.43
C GLU A 214 -21.12 1.94 1.68
N ASN A 215 -20.33 0.86 1.63
CA ASN A 215 -20.05 -0.04 2.75
C ASN A 215 -18.82 0.36 3.60
N GLY A 216 -18.29 1.58 3.42
CA GLY A 216 -17.22 2.13 4.26
C GLY A 216 -15.80 1.60 3.95
N VAL A 217 -15.58 0.95 2.80
CA VAL A 217 -14.26 0.49 2.35
C VAL A 217 -13.46 1.67 1.82
N LYS A 218 -12.61 2.23 2.68
CA LYS A 218 -11.87 3.49 2.43
C LYS A 218 -10.89 3.38 1.26
N GLU A 219 -10.34 2.19 1.02
CA GLU A 219 -9.42 1.92 -0.09
C GLU A 219 -10.08 2.14 -1.46
N ALA A 220 -11.41 2.07 -1.54
CA ALA A 220 -12.16 2.28 -2.77
C ALA A 220 -12.31 3.76 -3.14
N PHE A 221 -12.15 4.71 -2.20
CA PHE A 221 -12.27 6.16 -2.51
C PHE A 221 -11.32 6.60 -3.63
N PHE A 222 -10.05 6.18 -3.56
CA PHE A 222 -9.05 6.52 -4.58
C PHE A 222 -9.40 5.93 -5.95
N ASN A 223 -9.85 4.67 -5.97
CA ASN A 223 -10.19 3.99 -7.21
C ASN A 223 -11.45 4.59 -7.85
N LEU A 224 -12.46 4.93 -7.04
CA LEU A 224 -13.65 5.61 -7.51
C LEU A 224 -13.33 7.00 -8.06
N GLY A 225 -12.45 7.75 -7.38
CA GLY A 225 -11.94 9.03 -7.88
C GLY A 225 -11.22 8.89 -9.22
N THR A 226 -10.42 7.83 -9.39
CA THR A 226 -9.74 7.50 -10.65
C THR A 226 -10.74 7.19 -11.77
N CYS A 227 -11.79 6.42 -11.48
CA CYS A 227 -12.85 6.14 -12.45
C CYS A 227 -13.49 7.44 -12.97
N TYR A 228 -13.86 8.36 -12.07
CA TYR A 228 -14.41 9.65 -12.49
C TYR A 228 -13.39 10.53 -13.23
N ARG A 229 -12.11 10.52 -12.85
CA ARG A 229 -11.06 11.32 -13.52
C ARG A 229 -10.88 10.90 -14.98
N ASN A 230 -10.90 9.59 -15.22
CA ASN A 230 -10.61 9.00 -16.52
C ASN A 230 -11.87 8.68 -17.34
N GLY A 231 -13.06 8.69 -16.74
CA GLY A 231 -14.29 8.18 -17.36
C GLY A 231 -14.30 6.66 -17.50
N GLU A 232 -13.70 5.93 -16.56
CA GLU A 232 -13.69 4.46 -16.57
C GLU A 232 -14.99 3.90 -15.99
N GLY A 233 -15.84 3.34 -16.84
CA GLY A 233 -17.12 2.73 -16.42
C GLY A 233 -18.21 3.74 -16.04
N THR A 234 -17.93 5.03 -16.24
CA THR A 234 -18.82 6.16 -15.97
C THR A 234 -18.41 7.35 -16.83
N GLU A 235 -19.22 8.40 -16.88
CA GLU A 235 -18.84 9.65 -17.55
C GLU A 235 -17.71 10.37 -16.78
N LYS A 236 -16.75 10.93 -17.53
CA LYS A 236 -15.65 11.71 -16.95
C LYS A 236 -16.21 12.90 -16.16
N ASN A 237 -15.84 13.00 -14.88
CA ASN A 237 -16.29 14.06 -13.98
C ASN A 237 -15.18 14.47 -13.00
N LEU A 238 -14.46 15.54 -13.35
CA LEU A 238 -13.32 16.01 -12.54
C LEU A 238 -13.74 16.52 -11.15
N LYS A 239 -14.96 17.08 -11.00
CA LYS A 239 -15.47 17.54 -9.68
C LYS A 239 -15.70 16.37 -8.73
N LYS A 240 -16.30 15.29 -9.22
CA LYS A 240 -16.47 14.05 -8.43
C LYS A 240 -15.12 13.37 -8.17
N ALA A 241 -14.21 13.36 -9.15
CA ALA A 241 -12.85 12.85 -8.95
C ALA A 241 -12.14 13.59 -7.80
N PHE A 242 -12.17 14.93 -7.83
CA PHE A 242 -11.65 15.79 -6.77
C PHE A 242 -12.26 15.44 -5.40
N TYR A 243 -13.58 15.34 -5.31
CA TYR A 243 -14.27 14.97 -4.06
C TYR A 243 -13.76 13.64 -3.48
N TRP A 244 -13.65 12.60 -4.30
CA TRP A 244 -13.21 11.28 -3.85
C TRP A 244 -11.72 11.21 -3.54
N PHE A 245 -10.86 11.90 -4.30
CA PHE A 245 -9.45 12.02 -3.94
C PHE A 245 -9.25 12.79 -2.64
N GLN A 246 -10.05 13.84 -2.39
CA GLN A 246 -10.04 14.54 -1.11
C GLN A 246 -10.41 13.60 0.04
N LYS A 247 -11.49 12.81 -0.11
CA LYS A 247 -11.88 11.82 0.91
C LYS A 247 -10.78 10.77 1.15
N ALA A 248 -10.17 10.25 0.09
CA ALA A 248 -9.05 9.31 0.23
C ALA A 248 -7.84 9.92 0.94
N ALA A 249 -7.48 11.17 0.62
CA ALA A 249 -6.37 11.88 1.26
C ALA A 249 -6.65 12.22 2.74
N GLU A 250 -7.91 12.50 3.11
CA GLU A 250 -8.35 12.68 4.51
C GLU A 250 -8.22 11.39 5.35
N TYR A 251 -8.16 10.21 4.71
CA TYR A 251 -7.86 8.92 5.34
C TYR A 251 -6.41 8.46 5.13
N ASP A 252 -5.51 9.42 4.96
CA ASP A 252 -4.07 9.20 4.81
C ASP A 252 -3.65 8.33 3.62
N TYR A 253 -4.48 8.23 2.57
CA TYR A 253 -4.11 7.49 1.36
C TYR A 253 -3.06 8.27 0.56
N ILE A 254 -1.81 7.81 0.61
CA ILE A 254 -0.63 8.50 0.11
C ILE A 254 -0.77 8.89 -1.38
N SER A 255 -1.20 7.98 -2.25
CA SER A 255 -1.37 8.29 -3.68
C SER A 255 -2.49 9.30 -3.94
N ALA A 256 -3.48 9.39 -3.05
CA ALA A 256 -4.53 10.40 -3.14
C ALA A 256 -4.00 11.79 -2.77
N MET A 257 -3.12 11.89 -1.75
CA MET A 257 -2.49 13.16 -1.39
C MET A 257 -1.73 13.76 -2.57
N PHE A 258 -0.89 12.97 -3.24
CA PHE A 258 -0.14 13.42 -4.42
C PHE A 258 -1.08 13.84 -5.57
N ASN A 259 -2.09 13.03 -5.90
CA ASN A 259 -3.04 13.36 -6.95
C ASN A 259 -3.87 14.62 -6.61
N LEU A 260 -4.26 14.78 -5.35
CA LEU A 260 -4.99 15.94 -4.88
C LEU A 260 -4.14 17.22 -4.97
N ALA A 261 -2.86 17.12 -4.66
CA ALA A 261 -1.91 18.21 -4.82
C ALA A 261 -1.80 18.64 -6.30
N ALA A 262 -1.64 17.69 -7.22
CA ALA A 262 -1.62 17.97 -8.65
C ALA A 262 -2.94 18.59 -9.15
N ILE A 263 -4.08 18.12 -8.65
CA ILE A 263 -5.39 18.70 -8.96
C ILE A 263 -5.46 20.17 -8.52
N TYR A 264 -5.00 20.51 -7.31
CA TYR A 264 -4.96 21.89 -6.84
C TYR A 264 -3.96 22.73 -7.64
N ALA A 265 -2.81 22.18 -8.03
CA ALA A 265 -1.82 22.89 -8.84
C ALA A 265 -2.35 23.26 -10.23
N ASN A 266 -3.14 22.38 -10.84
CA ASN A 266 -3.68 22.54 -12.19
C ASN A 266 -5.09 23.15 -12.23
N GLY A 267 -5.84 23.14 -11.11
CA GLY A 267 -7.25 23.54 -11.09
C GLY A 267 -8.19 22.51 -11.77
N GLU A 268 -7.89 21.22 -11.66
CA GLU A 268 -8.66 20.16 -12.32
C GLU A 268 -9.91 19.76 -11.53
N GLY A 269 -11.08 20.29 -11.91
CA GLY A 269 -12.34 20.00 -11.20
C GLY A 269 -12.50 20.76 -9.88
N THR A 270 -11.58 21.69 -9.60
CA THR A 270 -11.61 22.65 -8.49
C THR A 270 -10.88 23.93 -8.91
N GLU A 271 -10.89 24.98 -8.09
CA GLU A 271 -10.10 26.17 -8.37
C GLU A 271 -8.60 25.91 -8.14
N LYS A 272 -7.75 26.45 -9.03
CA LYS A 272 -6.29 26.38 -8.88
C LYS A 272 -5.89 27.05 -7.56
N ASN A 273 -5.13 26.34 -6.73
CA ASN A 273 -4.67 26.81 -5.43
C ASN A 273 -3.29 26.21 -5.10
N LEU A 274 -2.24 27.01 -5.31
CA LEU A 274 -0.86 26.56 -5.13
C LEU A 274 -0.51 26.30 -3.65
N GLU A 275 -1.09 27.04 -2.70
CA GLU A 275 -0.85 26.82 -1.26
C GLU A 275 -1.40 25.46 -0.81
N LYS A 276 -2.60 25.09 -1.26
CA LYS A 276 -3.17 23.76 -1.00
C LYS A 276 -2.41 22.67 -1.74
N ALA A 277 -1.95 22.95 -2.96
CA ALA A 277 -1.10 22.01 -3.70
C ALA A 277 0.18 21.72 -2.91
N PHE A 278 0.88 22.77 -2.47
CA PHE A 278 2.08 22.68 -1.64
C PHE A 278 1.82 21.88 -0.36
N TYR A 279 0.75 22.18 0.37
CA TYR A 279 0.36 21.44 1.58
C TYR A 279 0.21 19.93 1.34
N TRP A 280 -0.49 19.54 0.27
CA TRP A 280 -0.71 18.12 -0.02
C TRP A 280 0.53 17.43 -0.61
N TYR A 281 1.33 18.13 -1.42
CA TYR A 281 2.64 17.62 -1.85
C TYR A 281 3.56 17.40 -0.66
N GLN A 282 3.59 18.33 0.30
CA GLN A 282 4.38 18.18 1.51
C GLN A 282 3.97 16.95 2.32
N LYS A 283 2.66 16.73 2.55
CA LYS A 283 2.18 15.52 3.22
C LYS A 283 2.56 14.23 2.49
N ALA A 284 2.45 14.21 1.16
CA ALA A 284 2.86 13.06 0.36
C ALA A 284 4.38 12.83 0.43
N ALA A 285 5.18 13.89 0.41
CA ALA A 285 6.64 13.86 0.51
C ALA A 285 7.09 13.33 1.88
N GLU A 286 6.43 13.76 2.97
CA GLU A 286 6.66 13.26 4.33
C GLU A 286 6.35 11.75 4.46
N ASN A 287 5.46 11.23 3.61
CA ASN A 287 5.14 9.79 3.50
C ASN A 287 6.01 9.04 2.46
N GLY A 288 7.10 9.64 1.98
CA GLY A 288 8.08 8.95 1.13
C GLY A 288 7.81 9.01 -0.38
N VAL A 289 6.82 9.79 -0.84
CA VAL A 289 6.56 9.93 -2.29
C VAL A 289 7.64 10.81 -2.92
N LYS A 290 8.59 10.18 -3.64
CA LYS A 290 9.75 10.86 -4.23
C LYS A 290 9.38 11.89 -5.30
N GLU A 291 8.28 11.70 -6.02
CA GLU A 291 7.75 12.69 -6.97
C GLU A 291 7.18 13.90 -6.22
N ALA A 292 6.57 13.71 -5.06
CA ALA A 292 6.09 14.81 -4.23
C ALA A 292 7.24 15.59 -3.61
N MET A 293 8.32 14.91 -3.18
CA MET A 293 9.53 15.57 -2.67
C MET A 293 10.13 16.52 -3.69
N ASP A 294 10.18 16.12 -4.97
CA ASP A 294 10.64 16.94 -6.10
C ASP A 294 9.73 18.16 -6.29
N CYS A 295 8.40 17.97 -6.32
CA CYS A 295 7.46 19.10 -6.40
C CYS A 295 7.54 20.07 -5.21
N VAL A 296 7.82 19.57 -3.99
CA VAL A 296 8.06 20.42 -2.81
C VAL A 296 9.34 21.22 -2.97
N ALA A 297 10.39 20.62 -3.53
CA ALA A 297 11.65 21.31 -3.83
C ALA A 297 11.42 22.42 -4.88
N ASP A 298 10.75 22.12 -5.99
CA ASP A 298 10.37 23.09 -7.03
C ASP A 298 9.59 24.26 -6.43
N SER A 299 8.64 23.96 -5.53
CA SER A 299 7.80 24.97 -4.87
C SER A 299 8.64 25.92 -4.01
N TYR A 300 9.62 25.41 -3.27
CA TYR A 300 10.55 26.23 -2.50
C TYR A 300 11.55 26.99 -3.38
N GLU A 301 12.01 26.42 -4.49
CA GLU A 301 12.94 27.08 -5.41
C GLU A 301 12.29 28.30 -6.09
N ASN A 302 11.03 28.15 -6.50
CA ASN A 302 10.29 29.14 -7.27
C ASN A 302 9.42 30.05 -6.39
N GLY A 303 9.15 29.69 -5.14
CA GLY A 303 8.21 30.40 -4.27
C GLY A 303 6.75 30.20 -4.69
N GLU A 304 6.41 29.01 -5.18
CA GLU A 304 5.06 28.68 -5.64
C GLU A 304 4.27 27.99 -4.51
N GLY A 305 3.20 28.63 -4.04
CA GLY A 305 2.38 28.09 -2.95
C GLY A 305 3.07 28.13 -1.57
N THR A 306 4.30 28.62 -1.49
CA THR A 306 5.10 28.85 -0.28
C THR A 306 6.08 29.98 -0.53
N GLU A 307 6.72 30.50 0.52
CA GLU A 307 7.84 31.44 0.38
C GLU A 307 9.06 30.75 -0.25
N LYS A 308 9.75 31.46 -1.16
CA LYS A 308 10.98 30.98 -1.81
C LYS A 308 12.08 30.73 -0.77
N ASN A 309 12.68 29.54 -0.80
CA ASN A 309 13.74 29.15 0.11
C ASN A 309 14.66 28.08 -0.54
N LEU A 310 15.83 28.51 -1.01
CA LEU A 310 16.77 27.65 -1.73
C LEU A 310 17.39 26.55 -0.85
N GLU A 311 17.61 26.80 0.44
CA GLU A 311 18.14 25.79 1.38
C GLU A 311 17.15 24.64 1.56
N LYS A 312 15.85 24.96 1.68
CA LYS A 312 14.78 23.95 1.74
C LYS A 312 14.60 23.23 0.40
N ALA A 313 14.71 23.95 -0.71
CA ALA A 313 14.68 23.33 -2.05
C ALA A 313 15.80 22.29 -2.17
N PHE A 314 17.04 22.68 -1.85
CA PHE A 314 18.21 21.80 -1.82
C PHE A 314 17.97 20.56 -0.94
N TYR A 315 17.46 20.76 0.28
CA TYR A 315 17.14 19.66 1.19
C TYR A 315 16.16 18.64 0.60
N TRP A 316 15.09 19.12 -0.04
CA TRP A 316 14.07 18.24 -0.62
C TRP A 316 14.55 17.58 -1.93
N TYR A 317 15.32 18.29 -2.78
CA TYR A 317 15.98 17.68 -3.92
C TYR A 317 16.94 16.57 -3.48
N GLN A 318 17.71 16.79 -2.42
CA GLN A 318 18.59 15.78 -1.86
C GLN A 318 17.80 14.53 -1.43
N LYS A 319 16.74 14.69 -0.65
CA LYS A 319 15.89 13.57 -0.23
C LYS A 319 15.25 12.83 -1.41
N ALA A 320 14.73 13.55 -2.39
CA ALA A 320 14.12 12.97 -3.57
C ALA A 320 15.14 12.17 -4.40
N ALA A 321 16.35 12.73 -4.60
CA ALA A 321 17.45 12.09 -5.31
C ALA A 321 17.95 10.82 -4.61
N GLU A 322 18.07 10.85 -3.28
CA GLU A 322 18.41 9.67 -2.47
C GLU A 322 17.35 8.56 -2.56
N ASN A 323 16.07 8.93 -2.76
CA ASN A 323 14.97 8.00 -3.02
C ASN A 323 14.80 7.63 -4.51
N GLY A 324 15.76 7.96 -5.38
CA GLY A 324 15.75 7.52 -6.77
C GLY A 324 14.85 8.37 -7.69
N ASN A 325 14.55 9.62 -7.35
CA ASN A 325 13.95 10.56 -8.29
C ASN A 325 15.04 11.14 -9.20
N LYS A 326 14.95 10.84 -10.50
CA LYS A 326 15.94 11.23 -11.50
C LYS A 326 15.93 12.73 -11.86
N ASN A 327 14.78 13.39 -11.77
CA ASN A 327 14.67 14.84 -11.97
C ASN A 327 15.39 15.55 -10.82
N ALA A 328 15.08 15.13 -9.59
CA ALA A 328 15.73 15.67 -8.39
C ALA A 328 17.23 15.42 -8.35
N MET A 329 17.73 14.27 -8.86
CA MET A 329 19.18 14.05 -9.00
C MET A 329 19.83 15.11 -9.89
N ASN A 330 19.20 15.45 -11.02
CA ASN A 330 19.70 16.50 -11.91
C ASN A 330 19.60 17.89 -11.26
N ASN A 331 18.49 18.20 -10.59
CA ASN A 331 18.32 19.51 -9.96
C ASN A 331 19.27 19.67 -8.76
N LEU A 332 19.53 18.59 -8.00
CA LEU A 332 20.57 18.57 -6.97
C LEU A 332 21.97 18.80 -7.54
N ALA A 333 22.26 18.25 -8.73
CA ALA A 333 23.51 18.53 -9.42
C ALA A 333 23.63 20.00 -9.82
N ILE A 334 22.55 20.60 -10.36
CA ILE A 334 22.49 22.04 -10.67
C ILE A 334 22.71 22.88 -9.40
N CYS A 335 22.07 22.52 -8.27
CA CYS A 335 22.28 23.22 -7.01
C CYS A 335 23.75 23.21 -6.58
N TYR A 336 24.45 22.08 -6.71
CA TYR A 336 25.88 22.00 -6.43
C TYR A 336 26.73 22.74 -7.47
N GLU A 337 26.36 22.75 -8.74
CA GLU A 337 27.08 23.45 -9.80
C GLU A 337 27.05 24.98 -9.62
N ASN A 338 25.89 25.49 -9.19
CA ASN A 338 25.66 26.93 -9.01
C ASN A 338 25.89 27.42 -7.58
N GLY A 339 25.91 26.53 -6.59
CA GLY A 339 25.91 26.90 -5.17
C GLY A 339 24.55 27.45 -4.71
N GLU A 340 23.45 26.87 -5.20
CA GLU A 340 22.10 27.27 -4.84
C GLU A 340 21.60 26.47 -3.64
N GLY A 341 21.32 27.15 -2.53
CA GLY A 341 20.91 26.49 -1.27
C GLY A 341 22.02 25.66 -0.61
N THR A 342 23.23 25.66 -1.17
CA THR A 342 24.41 24.94 -0.68
C THR A 342 25.70 25.61 -1.20
N GLU A 343 26.87 25.14 -0.76
CA GLU A 343 28.14 25.59 -1.33
C GLU A 343 28.40 24.96 -2.71
N LYS A 344 28.94 25.76 -3.64
CA LYS A 344 29.31 25.28 -4.97
C LYS A 344 30.32 24.13 -4.88
N ASN A 345 30.01 23.00 -5.52
CA ASN A 345 30.83 21.80 -5.54
C ASN A 345 30.68 21.03 -6.86
N LEU A 346 31.60 21.25 -7.80
CA LEU A 346 31.53 20.63 -9.13
C LEU A 346 31.71 19.11 -9.11
N GLU A 347 32.49 18.55 -8.18
CA GLU A 347 32.66 17.08 -8.06
C GLU A 347 31.35 16.39 -7.66
N LYS A 348 30.60 17.00 -6.72
CA LYS A 348 29.27 16.52 -6.34
C LYS A 348 28.23 16.72 -7.45
N ALA A 349 28.30 17.85 -8.16
CA ALA A 349 27.46 18.08 -9.33
C ALA A 349 27.68 16.98 -10.39
N PHE A 350 28.95 16.72 -10.74
CA PHE A 350 29.34 15.64 -11.64
C PHE A 350 28.82 14.28 -11.18
N HIS A 351 29.00 13.94 -9.90
CA HIS A 351 28.51 12.68 -9.33
C HIS A 351 26.99 12.50 -9.52
N TRP A 352 26.20 13.53 -9.25
CA TRP A 352 24.74 13.45 -9.38
C TRP A 352 24.25 13.51 -10.82
N TYR A 353 24.89 14.29 -11.70
CA TYR A 353 24.65 14.21 -13.15
C TYR A 353 24.93 12.80 -13.68
N GLN A 354 26.04 12.19 -13.27
CA GLN A 354 26.37 10.82 -13.64
C GLN A 354 25.27 9.85 -13.20
N LYS A 355 24.87 9.90 -11.93
CA LYS A 355 23.84 9.01 -11.38
C LYS A 355 22.48 9.18 -12.07
N ALA A 356 22.07 10.41 -12.38
CA ALA A 356 20.85 10.69 -13.13
C ALA A 356 20.91 10.18 -14.57
N ALA A 357 22.04 10.38 -15.26
CA ALA A 357 22.25 9.90 -16.63
C ALA A 357 22.26 8.36 -16.71
N GLU A 358 22.86 7.69 -15.73
CA GLU A 358 22.84 6.22 -15.58
C GLU A 358 21.43 5.68 -15.29
N ASN A 359 20.54 6.51 -14.71
CA ASN A 359 19.11 6.24 -14.55
C ASN A 359 18.25 6.77 -15.71
N ASP A 360 18.86 6.88 -16.91
CA ASP A 360 18.20 7.23 -18.15
C ASP A 360 17.57 8.63 -18.21
N TYR A 361 18.06 9.59 -17.40
CA TYR A 361 17.58 10.98 -17.47
C TYR A 361 18.31 11.80 -18.54
N THR A 362 17.59 12.17 -19.59
CA THR A 362 18.14 12.79 -20.80
C THR A 362 18.85 14.13 -20.56
N ASN A 363 18.27 15.03 -19.75
CA ASN A 363 18.92 16.33 -19.46
C ASN A 363 20.24 16.14 -18.70
N ALA A 364 20.31 15.17 -17.79
CA ALA A 364 21.55 14.86 -17.08
C ALA A 364 22.60 14.21 -17.99
N MET A 365 22.20 13.45 -19.02
CA MET A 365 23.17 12.94 -20.02
C MET A 365 23.86 14.10 -20.74
N PHE A 366 23.11 15.14 -21.12
CA PHE A 366 23.68 16.34 -21.72
C PHE A 366 24.58 17.10 -20.73
N ASN A 367 24.13 17.30 -19.49
CA ASN A 367 24.95 17.99 -18.48
C ASN A 367 26.22 17.22 -18.13
N LEU A 368 26.15 15.89 -18.03
CA LEU A 368 27.32 15.03 -17.84
C LEU A 368 28.28 15.10 -19.03
N ALA A 369 27.74 15.19 -20.26
CA ALA A 369 28.56 15.41 -21.45
C ALA A 369 29.29 16.76 -21.39
N ASN A 370 28.61 17.84 -20.97
CA ASN A 370 29.23 19.14 -20.73
C ASN A 370 30.34 19.05 -19.67
N SER A 371 30.09 18.36 -18.55
CA SER A 371 31.09 18.17 -17.50
C SER A 371 32.36 17.48 -18.03
N TYR A 372 32.22 16.44 -18.85
CA TYR A 372 33.37 15.82 -19.52
C TYR A 372 34.01 16.71 -20.60
N TYR A 373 33.21 17.48 -21.33
CA TYR A 373 33.68 18.33 -22.41
C TYR A 373 34.56 19.47 -21.90
N TYR A 374 34.14 20.11 -20.80
CA TYR A 374 34.84 21.23 -20.17
C TYR A 374 35.81 20.79 -19.06
N GLY A 375 35.69 19.56 -18.54
CA GLY A 375 36.47 19.10 -17.38
C GLY A 375 35.96 19.71 -16.07
N GLU A 376 34.65 19.87 -15.92
CA GLU A 376 34.02 20.43 -14.73
C GLU A 376 33.66 19.31 -13.75
N GLY A 377 34.26 19.34 -12.56
CA GLY A 377 34.06 18.29 -11.55
C GLY A 377 34.67 16.93 -11.89
N THR A 378 35.38 16.83 -13.02
CA THR A 378 36.08 15.65 -13.50
C THR A 378 37.20 16.04 -14.47
N GLU A 379 38.02 15.08 -14.90
CA GLU A 379 39.01 15.33 -15.95
C GLU A 379 38.34 15.47 -17.32
N LYS A 380 38.80 16.45 -18.11
CA LYS A 380 38.31 16.65 -19.48
C LYS A 380 38.49 15.38 -20.32
N ASN A 381 37.41 14.89 -20.91
CA ASN A 381 37.39 13.68 -21.74
C ASN A 381 36.39 13.83 -22.90
N LEU A 382 36.90 14.19 -24.08
CA LEU A 382 36.04 14.44 -25.24
C LEU A 382 35.35 13.18 -25.78
N GLU A 383 35.97 12.00 -25.68
CA GLU A 383 35.36 10.73 -26.12
C GLU A 383 34.13 10.39 -25.26
N LYS A 384 34.23 10.56 -23.94
CA LYS A 384 33.09 10.38 -23.03
C LYS A 384 32.02 11.45 -23.23
N ALA A 385 32.43 12.70 -23.46
CA ALA A 385 31.49 13.78 -23.79
C ALA A 385 30.69 13.44 -25.05
N PHE A 386 31.40 13.05 -26.13
CA PHE A 386 30.81 12.61 -27.39
C PHE A 386 29.81 11.47 -27.17
N HIS A 387 30.21 10.43 -26.42
CA HIS A 387 29.34 9.28 -26.10
C HIS A 387 28.04 9.70 -25.40
N TRP A 388 28.10 10.59 -24.43
CA TRP A 388 26.92 11.04 -23.70
C TRP A 388 26.06 12.03 -24.49
N TYR A 389 26.67 12.92 -25.29
CA TYR A 389 25.92 13.73 -26.26
C TYR A 389 25.17 12.84 -27.25
N GLN A 390 25.82 11.79 -27.77
CA GLN A 390 25.20 10.84 -28.67
C GLN A 390 23.97 10.17 -28.03
N LYS A 391 24.11 9.64 -26.81
CA LYS A 391 22.97 9.03 -26.09
C LYS A 391 21.82 9.99 -25.86
N ALA A 392 22.10 11.24 -25.50
CA ALA A 392 21.06 12.25 -25.30
C ALA A 392 20.38 12.65 -26.61
N ALA A 393 21.16 12.81 -27.70
CA ALA A 393 20.67 13.12 -29.03
C ALA A 393 19.81 11.99 -29.65
N GLU A 394 20.15 10.73 -29.37
CA GLU A 394 19.33 9.57 -29.77
C GLU A 394 17.97 9.56 -29.06
N LYS A 395 17.83 10.27 -27.93
CA LYS A 395 16.57 10.53 -27.21
C LYS A 395 15.98 11.91 -27.52
N ASP A 396 16.31 12.47 -28.67
CA ASP A 396 15.78 13.73 -29.18
C ASP A 396 16.07 14.99 -28.34
N HIS A 397 17.15 14.97 -27.55
CA HIS A 397 17.58 16.15 -26.80
C HIS A 397 18.23 17.19 -27.73
N ILE A 398 17.53 18.30 -27.95
CA ILE A 398 17.89 19.35 -28.92
C ILE A 398 19.32 19.88 -28.71
N ASN A 399 19.66 20.30 -27.48
CA ASN A 399 21.01 20.84 -27.23
C ASN A 399 22.11 19.80 -27.42
N ALA A 400 21.81 18.52 -27.16
CA ALA A 400 22.80 17.45 -27.34
C ALA A 400 22.99 17.11 -28.81
N MET A 401 21.94 17.16 -29.64
CA MET A 401 22.05 17.01 -31.09
C MET A 401 22.96 18.09 -31.68
N ASN A 402 22.78 19.34 -31.26
CA ASN A 402 23.63 20.44 -31.71
C ASN A 402 25.10 20.23 -31.28
N SER A 403 25.34 19.89 -30.01
CA SER A 403 26.69 19.58 -29.53
C SER A 403 27.31 18.38 -30.27
N LEU A 404 26.54 17.35 -30.56
CA LEU A 404 26.99 16.17 -31.30
C LEU A 404 27.35 16.51 -32.75
N ALA A 405 26.57 17.36 -33.40
CA ALA A 405 26.88 17.85 -34.75
C ALA A 405 28.21 18.60 -34.75
N ILE A 406 28.42 19.51 -33.78
CA ILE A 406 29.68 20.25 -33.61
C ILE A 406 30.86 19.27 -33.37
N CYS A 407 30.68 18.24 -32.54
CA CYS A 407 31.72 17.24 -32.32
C CYS A 407 32.12 16.54 -33.64
N TYR A 408 31.15 16.21 -34.50
CA TYR A 408 31.44 15.65 -35.83
C TYR A 408 32.07 16.65 -36.80
N GLU A 409 31.72 17.94 -36.76
CA GLU A 409 32.32 18.98 -37.61
C GLU A 409 33.81 19.19 -37.30
N ASN A 410 34.13 19.16 -36.00
CA ASN A 410 35.45 19.48 -35.49
C ASN A 410 36.33 18.24 -35.25
N GLY A 411 35.74 17.04 -35.19
CA GLY A 411 36.45 15.83 -34.78
C GLY A 411 36.77 15.81 -33.28
N GLU A 412 35.85 16.30 -32.45
CA GLU A 412 36.02 16.36 -30.99
C GLU A 412 35.47 15.07 -30.36
N GLY A 413 36.36 14.25 -29.79
CA GLY A 413 35.97 12.96 -29.19
C GLY A 413 35.55 11.90 -30.20
N THR A 414 35.68 12.20 -31.49
CA THR A 414 35.36 11.32 -32.63
C THR A 414 36.15 11.76 -33.86
N GLU A 415 36.08 10.99 -34.95
CA GLU A 415 36.63 11.42 -36.24
C GLU A 415 35.73 12.48 -36.89
N LYS A 416 36.35 13.48 -37.54
CA LYS A 416 35.62 14.50 -38.29
C LYS A 416 34.75 13.85 -39.37
N ASN A 417 33.44 14.12 -39.35
CA ASN A 417 32.47 13.56 -40.28
C ASN A 417 31.35 14.57 -40.60
N LEU A 418 31.52 15.31 -41.71
CA LEU A 418 30.56 16.34 -42.13
C LEU A 418 29.20 15.77 -42.55
N GLU A 419 29.13 14.54 -43.02
CA GLU A 419 27.88 13.88 -43.41
C GLU A 419 27.02 13.61 -42.17
N LYS A 420 27.64 13.09 -41.09
CA LYS A 420 26.95 12.89 -39.81
C LYS A 420 26.59 14.21 -39.13
N ALA A 421 27.45 15.22 -39.21
CA ALA A 421 27.11 16.55 -38.73
C ALA A 421 25.86 17.11 -39.44
N PHE A 422 25.83 17.03 -40.77
CA PHE A 422 24.68 17.44 -41.57
C PHE A 422 23.41 16.67 -41.19
N TYR A 423 23.51 15.34 -41.00
CA TYR A 423 22.39 14.52 -40.55
C TYR A 423 21.78 15.01 -39.23
N TRP A 424 22.61 15.31 -38.22
CA TRP A 424 22.12 15.78 -36.93
C TRP A 424 21.53 17.19 -36.98
N HIS A 425 22.12 18.09 -37.78
CA HIS A 425 21.53 19.42 -38.04
C HIS A 425 20.18 19.31 -38.75
N GLN A 426 20.07 18.42 -39.75
CA GLN A 426 18.82 18.17 -40.45
C GLN A 426 17.74 17.64 -39.49
N LYS A 427 18.07 16.64 -38.67
CA LYS A 427 17.14 16.09 -37.68
C LYS A 427 16.68 17.15 -36.66
N LEU A 428 17.57 18.04 -36.24
CA LEU A 428 17.22 19.16 -35.35
C LEU A 428 16.25 20.15 -36.01
N ALA A 429 16.43 20.46 -37.30
CA ALA A 429 15.54 21.33 -38.06
C ALA A 429 14.12 20.76 -38.23
N GLU A 430 13.98 19.43 -38.27
CA GLU A 430 12.68 18.75 -38.34
C GLU A 430 11.92 18.79 -37.00
N LEU A 431 12.65 18.76 -35.88
CA LEU A 431 12.08 18.80 -34.52
C LEU A 431 11.73 20.20 -34.03
N VAL A 432 12.40 21.22 -34.56
CA VAL A 432 12.12 22.63 -34.30
C VAL A 432 11.66 23.29 -35.60
N PRO A 433 10.43 23.00 -36.08
CA PRO A 433 9.90 23.72 -37.23
C PRO A 433 9.89 25.21 -36.88
N THR A 434 10.57 26.00 -37.70
CA THR A 434 10.63 27.45 -37.58
C THR A 434 9.21 28.02 -37.48
N MET A 435 8.98 28.82 -36.43
CA MET A 435 7.79 29.67 -36.26
C MET A 435 7.59 30.61 -37.45
#